data_AF-A0A517TVF3-F1
#
_entry.id   AF-A0A517TVF3-F1
#
_cell.length_a   1.000
_cell.length_b   1.000
_cell.length_c   1.000
_cell.angle_alpha   90.00
_cell.angle_beta   90.00
_cell.angle_gamma   90.00
#
_symmetry.space_group_name_H-M   'P 1'
#
loop_
_entity.id
_entity.type
_entity.pdbx_description
1 polymer ?
#
loop_
_entity_poly.entity_id
_entity_poly.type
_entity_poly.pdbx_seq_one_letter_code
_entity_poly.pdbx_strand_id
1 'polypeptide(L)'
;MQVISCADDDLMKKPVIVVGAGRSGMNFLGDAIAQHPRLAVAHEPRLIWKSGNDRVSDALRPHHARPEVIADIRARFASVVRLAGKERYIDVTPGNSVRLGFVDKVFPDCQFVHFIRDGVDNVLSMRRFYGVVARSFRSNTPKLRDSFIARRAKEMRLKQVPYMAMETFRHLAPHWLLPYIGPPVVGVRLPAMSAMRKEMDLLDVCFLQWRSSVEWACQFGRSLPPGR
;
A
#
# COMPACT_ATOMS: atom_id res chain seq x y z
N MET A 1 4.21 -15.35 20.22
CA MET A 1 3.31 -15.57 19.07
C MET A 1 1.93 -15.14 19.53
N GLN A 2 1.38 -14.04 19.01
CA GLN A 2 0.04 -13.59 19.43
C GLN A 2 -0.98 -14.52 18.78
N VAL A 3 -1.65 -15.34 19.59
CA VAL A 3 -2.78 -16.15 19.16
C VAL A 3 -3.94 -15.18 18.90
N ILE A 4 -4.57 -15.30 17.72
CA ILE A 4 -5.74 -14.48 17.36
C ILE A 4 -6.87 -14.84 18.33
N SER A 5 -7.50 -13.85 18.95
CA SER A 5 -8.69 -14.09 19.77
C SER A 5 -9.92 -14.28 18.88
N CYS A 6 -10.92 -15.08 19.29
CA CYS A 6 -12.20 -15.17 18.56
C CYS A 6 -12.80 -13.79 18.24
N ALA A 7 -12.63 -12.82 19.15
CA ALA A 7 -13.10 -11.45 18.97
C ALA A 7 -12.35 -10.70 17.85
N ASP A 8 -11.07 -10.99 17.61
CA ASP A 8 -10.32 -10.38 16.50
C ASP A 8 -10.81 -10.93 15.14
N ASP A 9 -11.13 -12.21 15.07
CA ASP A 9 -11.66 -12.82 13.85
C ASP A 9 -13.04 -12.28 13.49
N ASP A 10 -13.89 -12.00 14.48
CA ASP A 10 -15.19 -11.37 14.27
C ASP A 10 -15.07 -9.96 13.68
N LEU A 11 -14.16 -9.13 14.18
CA LEU A 11 -13.89 -7.79 13.64
C LEU A 11 -13.34 -7.83 12.22
N MET A 12 -12.72 -8.96 11.84
CA MET A 12 -12.12 -9.21 10.53
C MET A 12 -13.03 -10.02 9.59
N LYS A 13 -14.32 -10.14 9.89
CA LYS A 13 -15.29 -10.74 8.98
C LYS A 13 -15.60 -9.83 7.80
N LYS A 14 -15.52 -10.39 6.60
CA LYS A 14 -15.85 -9.79 5.30
C LYS A 14 -15.27 -8.37 5.16
N PRO A 15 -13.95 -8.16 5.29
CA PRO A 15 -13.40 -6.82 5.12
C PRO A 15 -13.59 -6.33 3.68
N VAL A 16 -13.70 -5.02 3.50
CA VAL A 16 -13.75 -4.42 2.16
C VAL A 16 -12.36 -3.96 1.78
N ILE A 17 -11.85 -4.40 0.64
CA ILE A 17 -10.53 -4.05 0.14
C ILE A 17 -10.70 -3.23 -1.13
N VAL A 18 -10.48 -1.91 -1.00
CA VAL A 18 -10.50 -1.02 -2.15
C VAL A 18 -9.12 -1.05 -2.82
N VAL A 19 -9.10 -1.52 -4.07
CA VAL A 19 -7.90 -1.61 -4.89
C VAL A 19 -7.95 -0.60 -6.02
N GLY A 20 -6.80 -0.06 -6.40
CA GLY A 20 -6.69 0.87 -7.52
C GLY A 20 -5.27 1.40 -7.64
N ALA A 21 -5.00 2.08 -8.75
CA ALA A 21 -3.71 2.73 -8.96
C ALA A 21 -3.52 3.91 -7.99
N GLY A 22 -2.28 4.10 -7.52
CA GLY A 22 -1.92 5.32 -6.81
C GLY A 22 -2.23 6.54 -7.70
N ARG A 23 -2.61 7.67 -7.10
CA ARG A 23 -3.03 8.91 -7.81
C ARG A 23 -4.37 8.85 -8.54
N SER A 24 -5.17 7.79 -8.34
CA SER A 24 -6.54 7.72 -8.85
C SER A 24 -7.57 8.50 -8.03
N GLY A 25 -7.22 9.03 -6.85
CA GLY A 25 -8.17 9.65 -5.92
C GLY A 25 -8.46 8.80 -4.67
N MET A 26 -7.67 7.75 -4.45
CA MET A 26 -7.80 6.81 -3.33
C MET A 26 -7.81 7.49 -1.94
N ASN A 27 -7.03 8.57 -1.75
CA ASN A 27 -7.06 9.31 -0.48
C ASN A 27 -8.41 9.98 -0.26
N PHE A 28 -8.92 10.70 -1.26
CA PHE A 28 -10.25 11.32 -1.20
C PHE A 28 -11.34 10.27 -0.95
N LEU A 29 -11.28 9.13 -1.64
CA LEU A 29 -12.19 8.01 -1.43
C LEU A 29 -12.11 7.48 0.01
N GLY A 30 -10.91 7.27 0.52
CA GLY A 30 -10.69 6.84 1.90
C GLY A 30 -11.25 7.84 2.91
N ASP A 31 -11.01 9.14 2.70
CA ASP A 31 -11.49 10.21 3.60
C ASP A 31 -13.02 10.29 3.60
N ALA A 32 -13.66 10.09 2.44
CA ALA A 32 -15.11 10.02 2.32
C ALA A 32 -15.69 8.78 3.02
N ILE A 33 -15.09 7.61 2.82
CA ILE A 33 -15.48 6.36 3.49
C ILE A 33 -15.30 6.45 5.00
N ALA A 34 -14.26 7.16 5.48
CA ALA A 34 -13.98 7.33 6.90
C ALA A 34 -15.10 8.05 7.66
N GLN A 35 -15.97 8.77 6.97
CA GLN A 35 -17.16 9.38 7.56
C GLN A 35 -18.27 8.38 7.89
N HIS A 36 -18.20 7.15 7.36
CA HIS A 36 -19.25 6.16 7.57
C HIS A 36 -19.27 5.68 9.03
N PRO A 37 -20.43 5.68 9.72
CA PRO A 37 -20.51 5.46 11.16
C PRO A 37 -20.06 4.07 11.62
N ARG A 38 -20.01 3.09 10.71
CA ARG A 38 -19.68 1.68 11.01
C ARG A 38 -18.36 1.18 10.43
N LEU A 39 -17.66 1.97 9.61
CA LEU A 39 -16.45 1.53 8.91
C LEU A 39 -15.20 2.12 9.56
N ALA A 40 -14.21 1.28 9.85
CA ALA A 40 -12.87 1.70 10.22
C ALA A 40 -11.96 1.67 8.99
N VAL A 41 -11.45 2.84 8.60
CA VAL A 41 -10.52 2.97 7.48
C VAL A 41 -9.08 2.92 7.99
N ALA A 42 -8.29 1.98 7.47
CA ALA A 42 -6.84 2.11 7.52
C ALA A 42 -6.35 2.74 6.22
N HIS A 43 -5.92 4.00 6.29
CA HIS A 43 -5.37 4.69 5.14
C HIS A 43 -3.93 4.24 4.89
N GLU A 44 -3.71 3.55 3.77
CA GLU A 44 -2.39 3.07 3.33
C GLU A 44 -1.49 2.45 4.42
N PRO A 45 -1.95 1.46 5.22
CA PRO A 45 -1.16 0.76 6.24
C PRO A 45 -0.06 -0.14 5.65
N ARG A 46 0.84 0.46 4.88
CA ARG A 46 1.85 -0.24 4.08
C ARG A 46 2.75 -1.12 4.94
N LEU A 47 3.12 -0.67 6.14
CA LEU A 47 4.01 -1.45 7.01
C LEU A 47 3.30 -2.65 7.63
N ILE A 48 1.97 -2.57 7.83
CA ILE A 48 1.15 -3.72 8.23
C ILE A 48 1.17 -4.76 7.12
N TRP A 49 0.80 -4.36 5.89
CA TRP A 49 0.76 -5.26 4.74
C TRP A 49 2.10 -5.92 4.40
N LYS A 50 3.20 -5.21 4.65
CA LYS A 50 4.56 -5.70 4.40
C LYS A 50 5.18 -6.47 5.56
N SER A 51 4.49 -6.61 6.69
CA SER A 51 5.02 -7.28 7.88
C SER A 51 5.51 -8.69 7.54
N GLY A 52 6.78 -8.99 7.89
CA GLY A 52 7.42 -10.27 7.57
C GLY A 52 7.85 -10.44 6.11
N ASN A 53 7.67 -9.43 5.26
CA ASN A 53 8.04 -9.44 3.83
C ASN A 53 8.71 -8.10 3.42
N ASP A 54 9.41 -7.44 4.36
CA ASP A 54 9.87 -6.04 4.21
C ASP A 54 10.77 -5.82 2.99
N ARG A 55 11.56 -6.81 2.60
CA ARG A 55 12.51 -6.73 1.47
C ARG A 55 11.86 -6.99 0.10
N VAL A 56 10.61 -7.46 0.07
CA VAL A 56 9.89 -7.77 -1.17
C VAL A 56 9.24 -6.50 -1.72
N SER A 57 8.98 -6.46 -3.03
CA SER A 57 8.15 -5.42 -3.66
C SER A 57 6.71 -5.44 -3.10
N ASP A 58 5.87 -4.48 -3.45
CA ASP A 58 4.47 -4.50 -3.02
C ASP A 58 3.68 -5.65 -3.66
N ALA A 59 4.20 -6.24 -4.75
CA ALA A 59 3.63 -7.39 -5.46
C ALA A 59 3.81 -8.73 -4.72
N LEU A 60 3.28 -8.81 -3.49
CA LEU A 60 3.27 -10.04 -2.70
C LEU A 60 2.39 -11.11 -3.37
N ARG A 61 2.93 -12.33 -3.45
CA ARG A 61 2.26 -13.56 -3.89
C ARG A 61 1.62 -14.34 -2.72
N PRO A 62 0.66 -15.25 -2.96
CA PRO A 62 0.02 -16.05 -1.92
C PRO A 62 0.97 -16.83 -0.99
N HIS A 63 2.13 -17.28 -1.48
CA HIS A 63 3.10 -17.98 -0.63
C HIS A 63 3.75 -17.08 0.44
N HIS A 64 3.72 -15.74 0.27
CA HIS A 64 4.20 -14.82 1.29
C HIS A 64 3.23 -14.66 2.47
N ALA A 65 1.96 -15.04 2.30
CA ALA A 65 0.96 -15.09 3.37
C ALA A 65 1.13 -16.42 4.13
N ARG A 66 2.20 -16.46 4.93
CA ARG A 66 2.50 -17.55 5.88
C ARG A 66 1.57 -17.43 7.11
N PRO A 67 1.27 -18.52 7.84
CA PRO A 67 0.32 -18.47 8.95
C PRO A 67 0.60 -17.37 9.98
N GLU A 68 1.86 -17.17 10.34
CA GLU A 68 2.26 -16.13 11.29
C GLU A 68 2.11 -14.70 10.74
N VAL A 69 2.25 -14.52 9.42
CA VAL A 69 2.01 -13.24 8.74
C VAL A 69 0.53 -12.92 8.68
N ILE A 70 -0.30 -13.92 8.34
CA ILE A 70 -1.76 -13.79 8.32
C ILE A 70 -2.25 -13.37 9.71
N ALA A 71 -1.81 -14.08 10.76
CA ALA A 71 -2.19 -13.76 12.13
C ALA A 71 -1.77 -12.35 12.55
N ASP A 72 -0.54 -11.92 12.24
CA ASP A 72 -0.07 -10.57 12.56
C ASP A 72 -0.89 -9.48 11.84
N ILE A 73 -1.16 -9.65 10.55
CA ILE A 73 -1.93 -8.67 9.76
C ILE A 73 -3.37 -8.57 10.30
N ARG A 74 -4.04 -9.71 10.49
CA ARG A 74 -5.42 -9.76 11.00
C ARG A 74 -5.53 -9.12 12.38
N ALA A 75 -4.65 -9.47 13.33
CA ALA A 75 -4.67 -8.89 14.67
C ALA A 75 -4.45 -7.37 14.66
N ARG A 76 -3.57 -6.86 13.78
CA ARG A 76 -3.30 -5.43 13.66
C ARG A 76 -4.49 -4.67 13.08
N PHE A 77 -5.18 -5.22 12.08
CA PHE A 77 -6.38 -4.59 11.54
C PHE A 77 -7.60 -4.72 12.47
N ALA A 78 -7.74 -5.83 13.20
CA ALA A 78 -8.74 -5.94 14.27
C ALA A 78 -8.53 -4.85 15.34
N SER A 79 -7.27 -4.56 15.71
CA SER A 79 -6.93 -3.45 16.60
C SER A 79 -7.35 -2.09 16.04
N VAL A 80 -7.19 -1.84 14.73
CA VAL A 80 -7.67 -0.61 14.08
C VAL A 80 -9.19 -0.47 14.23
N VAL A 81 -9.95 -1.54 13.97
CA VAL A 81 -11.42 -1.53 14.11
C VAL A 81 -11.83 -1.26 15.55
N ARG A 82 -11.20 -1.96 16.51
CA ARG A 82 -11.47 -1.82 17.94
C ARG A 82 -11.19 -0.41 18.45
N LEU A 83 -10.03 0.16 18.12
CA LEU A 83 -9.63 1.50 18.54
C LEU A 83 -10.51 2.58 17.93
N ALA A 84 -11.04 2.35 16.73
CA ALA A 84 -11.99 3.25 16.09
C ALA A 84 -13.42 3.14 16.68
N GLY A 85 -13.71 2.09 17.47
CA GLY A 85 -15.06 1.80 17.96
C GLY A 85 -16.05 1.53 16.84
N LYS A 86 -15.57 0.90 15.74
CA LYS A 86 -16.36 0.61 14.54
C LYS A 86 -16.59 -0.89 14.42
N GLU A 87 -17.37 -1.28 13.41
CA GLU A 87 -17.84 -2.66 13.29
C GLU A 87 -17.13 -3.44 12.18
N ARG A 88 -16.69 -2.75 11.11
CA ARG A 88 -16.15 -3.42 9.92
C ARG A 88 -14.94 -2.69 9.37
N TYR A 89 -13.96 -3.47 8.97
CA TYR A 89 -12.73 -2.97 8.38
C TYR A 89 -12.88 -2.67 6.88
N ILE A 90 -12.29 -1.55 6.46
CA ILE A 90 -12.08 -1.22 5.06
C ILE A 90 -10.64 -0.73 4.85
N ASP A 91 -9.98 -1.32 3.85
CA ASP A 91 -8.64 -0.94 3.42
C ASP A 91 -8.71 -0.12 2.15
N VAL A 92 -7.99 1.00 2.13
CA VAL A 92 -7.81 1.83 0.93
C VAL A 92 -6.32 2.01 0.67
N THR A 93 -5.65 0.91 0.32
CA THR A 93 -4.22 0.88 0.00
C THR A 93 -4.00 0.63 -1.49
N PRO A 94 -3.45 1.60 -2.26
CA PRO A 94 -3.18 1.39 -3.69
C PRO A 94 -2.29 0.16 -3.96
N GLY A 95 -1.34 -0.12 -3.08
CA GLY A 95 -0.45 -1.29 -3.20
C GLY A 95 -1.17 -2.64 -3.17
N ASN A 96 -2.42 -2.73 -2.69
CA ASN A 96 -3.18 -3.98 -2.70
C ASN A 96 -3.61 -4.40 -4.13
N SER A 97 -3.67 -3.45 -5.07
CA SER A 97 -3.93 -3.72 -6.49
C SER A 97 -2.90 -4.62 -7.18
N VAL A 98 -1.71 -4.80 -6.60
CA VAL A 98 -0.66 -5.66 -7.16
C VAL A 98 -0.42 -6.93 -6.34
N ARG A 99 -1.23 -7.21 -5.31
CA ARG A 99 -1.10 -8.37 -4.40
C ARG A 99 -2.43 -9.01 -4.02
N LEU A 100 -3.42 -9.00 -4.91
CA LEU A 100 -4.77 -9.46 -4.60
C LEU A 100 -4.80 -10.91 -4.09
N GLY A 101 -4.06 -11.83 -4.72
CA GLY A 101 -3.99 -13.23 -4.23
C GLY A 101 -3.33 -13.38 -2.85
N PHE A 102 -2.45 -12.46 -2.45
CA PHE A 102 -1.96 -12.42 -1.07
C PHE A 102 -3.05 -11.92 -0.13
N VAL A 103 -3.78 -10.86 -0.50
CA VAL A 103 -4.89 -10.31 0.29
C VAL A 103 -6.00 -11.34 0.49
N ASP A 104 -6.39 -12.03 -0.58
CA ASP A 104 -7.41 -13.07 -0.57
C ASP A 104 -7.04 -14.22 0.38
N LYS A 105 -5.75 -14.60 0.43
CA LYS A 105 -5.28 -15.60 1.40
C LYS A 105 -5.28 -15.09 2.85
N VAL A 106 -5.07 -13.79 3.08
CA VAL A 106 -5.17 -13.18 4.43
C VAL A 106 -6.64 -13.04 4.87
N PHE A 107 -7.52 -12.72 3.93
CA PHE A 107 -8.95 -12.51 4.14
C PHE A 107 -9.77 -13.30 3.13
N PRO A 108 -9.95 -14.62 3.35
CA PRO A 108 -10.65 -15.49 2.41
C PRO A 108 -12.13 -15.18 2.26
N ASP A 109 -12.70 -14.25 3.03
CA ASP A 109 -14.09 -13.77 3.00
C ASP A 109 -14.22 -12.29 2.56
N CYS A 110 -13.13 -11.64 2.13
CA CYS A 110 -13.14 -10.22 1.75
C CYS A 110 -13.94 -9.91 0.48
N GLN A 111 -14.30 -8.63 0.33
CA GLN A 111 -14.88 -8.09 -0.90
C GLN A 111 -13.92 -7.11 -1.54
N PHE A 112 -13.68 -7.23 -2.84
CA PHE A 112 -12.84 -6.29 -3.57
C PHE A 112 -13.69 -5.21 -4.23
N VAL A 113 -13.26 -3.95 -4.09
CA VAL A 113 -13.81 -2.82 -4.85
C VAL A 113 -12.70 -2.25 -5.70
N HIS A 114 -12.82 -2.36 -7.03
CA HIS A 114 -11.81 -1.85 -7.95
C HIS A 114 -12.13 -0.42 -8.39
N PHE A 115 -11.34 0.53 -7.90
CA PHE A 115 -11.45 1.94 -8.23
C PHE A 115 -10.50 2.31 -9.37
N ILE A 116 -11.07 2.59 -10.54
CA ILE A 116 -10.33 2.86 -11.78
C ILE A 116 -10.48 4.33 -12.15
N ARG A 117 -9.36 4.96 -12.50
CA ARG A 117 -9.29 6.27 -13.15
C ARG A 117 -8.64 6.12 -14.51
N ASP A 118 -9.01 6.99 -15.45
CA ASP A 118 -8.36 7.12 -16.75
C ASP A 118 -6.83 7.11 -16.64
N GLY A 119 -6.20 6.36 -17.55
CA GLY A 119 -4.77 6.09 -17.51
C GLY A 119 -3.91 7.30 -17.86
N VAL A 120 -4.33 8.12 -18.83
CA VAL A 120 -3.59 9.32 -19.23
C VAL A 120 -3.54 10.29 -18.04
N ASP A 121 -4.69 10.52 -17.43
CA ASP A 121 -4.86 11.37 -16.26
C ASP A 121 -4.03 10.89 -15.05
N ASN A 122 -4.07 9.59 -14.77
CA ASN A 122 -3.33 8.99 -13.68
C ASN A 122 -1.81 9.12 -13.89
N VAL A 123 -1.32 8.75 -15.06
CA VAL A 123 0.12 8.76 -15.40
C VAL A 123 0.68 10.18 -15.31
N LEU A 124 -0.03 11.18 -15.84
CA LEU A 124 0.38 12.58 -15.73
C LEU A 124 0.39 13.07 -14.27
N SER A 125 -0.59 12.66 -13.46
CA SER A 125 -0.65 12.95 -12.03
C SER A 125 0.50 12.29 -11.26
N MET A 126 0.86 11.05 -11.59
CA MET A 126 1.97 10.33 -10.97
C MET A 126 3.32 10.95 -11.32
N ARG A 127 3.55 11.33 -12.57
CA ARG A 127 4.74 12.08 -12.98
C ARG A 127 4.89 13.38 -12.19
N ARG A 128 3.80 14.15 -12.05
CA ARG A 128 3.78 15.38 -11.22
C ARG A 128 4.13 15.08 -9.76
N PHE A 129 3.59 13.99 -9.21
CA PHE A 129 3.84 13.58 -7.83
C PHE A 129 5.32 13.21 -7.59
N TYR A 130 5.97 12.50 -8.51
CA TYR A 130 7.42 12.28 -8.46
C TYR A 130 8.20 13.60 -8.39
N GLY A 131 7.79 14.61 -9.18
CA GLY A 131 8.38 15.95 -9.13
C GLY A 131 8.16 16.68 -7.79
N VAL A 132 6.97 16.56 -7.21
CA VAL A 132 6.66 17.12 -5.87
C VAL A 132 7.53 16.46 -4.81
N VAL A 133 7.58 15.14 -4.76
CA VAL A 133 8.38 14.41 -3.77
C VAL A 133 9.86 14.78 -3.89
N ALA A 134 10.40 14.83 -5.11
CA ALA A 134 11.78 15.25 -5.34
C ALA A 134 12.06 16.70 -4.91
N ARG A 135 11.04 17.58 -4.87
CA ARG A 135 11.15 18.94 -4.31
C ARG A 135 10.96 18.95 -2.81
N SER A 136 10.02 18.21 -2.24
CA SER A 136 9.75 18.14 -0.79
C SER A 136 10.92 17.59 0.01
N PHE A 137 11.79 16.76 -0.59
CA PHE A 137 13.06 16.37 0.03
C PHE A 137 14.16 17.42 -0.09
N ARG A 138 14.05 18.36 -1.05
CA ARG A 138 14.98 19.48 -1.23
C ARG A 138 14.56 20.74 -0.45
N SER A 139 13.27 20.96 -0.27
CA SER A 139 12.71 22.07 0.51
C SER A 139 12.45 21.64 1.94
N ASN A 140 12.82 22.48 2.91
CA ASN A 140 12.58 22.27 4.33
C ASN A 140 11.09 22.49 4.71
N THR A 141 10.16 21.83 4.00
CA THR A 141 8.70 21.95 4.20
C THR A 141 8.22 21.04 5.32
N PRO A 142 7.94 21.55 6.54
CA PRO A 142 7.77 20.72 7.74
C PRO A 142 6.45 19.92 7.76
N LYS A 143 5.34 20.56 7.35
CA LYS A 143 3.96 20.03 7.53
C LYS A 143 3.66 18.69 6.83
N LEU A 144 4.25 18.44 5.66
CA LEU A 144 4.09 17.16 4.94
C LEU A 144 4.94 16.04 5.54
N ARG A 145 6.08 16.41 6.13
CA ARG A 145 7.02 15.45 6.74
C ARG A 145 6.46 14.92 8.05
N ASP A 146 5.86 15.79 8.86
CA ASP A 146 5.35 15.46 10.19
C ASP A 146 4.16 14.48 10.11
N SER A 147 3.21 14.70 9.21
CA SER A 147 2.04 13.82 9.05
C SER A 147 2.41 12.44 8.49
N PHE A 148 3.37 12.37 7.55
CA PHE A 148 3.83 11.11 6.97
C PHE A 148 4.67 10.28 7.94
N ILE A 149 5.63 10.91 8.63
CA ILE A 149 6.48 10.25 9.62
C ILE A 149 5.62 9.79 10.80
N ALA A 150 4.67 10.62 11.27
CA ALA A 150 3.78 10.23 12.36
C ALA A 150 2.92 9.00 12.00
N ARG A 151 2.38 8.92 10.77
CA ARG A 151 1.64 7.74 10.30
C ARG A 151 2.53 6.50 10.28
N ARG A 152 3.75 6.62 9.74
CA ARG A 152 4.69 5.49 9.72
C ARG A 152 5.14 5.06 11.11
N ALA A 153 5.39 6.01 12.01
CA ALA A 153 5.78 5.71 13.39
C ALA A 153 4.70 4.91 14.13
N LYS A 154 3.42 5.23 13.92
CA LYS A 154 2.29 4.48 14.50
C LYS A 154 2.20 3.04 13.99
N GLU A 155 2.63 2.78 12.76
CA GLU A 155 2.64 1.43 12.17
C GLU A 155 3.96 0.66 12.41
N MET A 156 5.02 1.33 12.83
CA MET A 156 6.37 0.77 12.77
C MET A 156 6.62 -0.21 13.92
N ARG A 157 7.10 -1.41 13.57
CA ARG A 157 7.77 -2.29 14.51
C ARG A 157 9.28 -2.07 14.48
N LEU A 158 9.95 -2.31 15.61
CA LEU A 158 11.42 -2.27 15.74
C LEU A 158 12.13 -3.09 14.64
N LYS A 159 11.59 -4.25 14.27
CA LYS A 159 12.14 -5.10 13.20
C LYS A 159 12.10 -4.47 11.80
N GLN A 160 11.24 -3.47 11.56
CA GLN A 160 11.10 -2.79 10.27
C GLN A 160 11.96 -1.52 10.17
N VAL A 161 12.60 -1.11 11.27
CA VAL A 161 13.47 0.08 11.35
C VAL A 161 14.63 0.01 10.33
N PRO A 162 15.37 -1.11 10.19
CA PRO A 162 16.48 -1.17 9.22
C PRO A 162 16.01 -0.98 7.77
N TYR A 163 14.85 -1.54 7.41
CA TYR A 163 14.25 -1.37 6.09
C TYR A 163 13.89 0.08 5.82
N MET A 164 13.25 0.75 6.78
CA MET A 164 12.87 2.15 6.66
C MET A 164 14.06 3.10 6.64
N ALA A 165 15.10 2.82 7.44
CA ALA A 165 16.34 3.58 7.43
C ALA A 165 16.99 3.53 6.04
N MET A 166 17.06 2.35 5.43
CA MET A 166 17.56 2.18 4.06
C MET A 166 16.69 2.88 3.02
N GLU A 167 15.36 2.81 3.15
CA GLU A 167 14.42 3.53 2.27
C GLU A 167 14.66 5.04 2.34
N THR A 168 14.77 5.59 3.56
CA THR A 168 14.99 7.02 3.81
C THR A 168 16.36 7.46 3.29
N PHE A 169 17.41 6.67 3.52
CA PHE A 169 18.75 6.93 3.01
C PHE A 169 18.75 7.07 1.48
N ARG A 170 18.03 6.20 0.75
CA ARG A 170 17.89 6.32 -0.72
C ARG A 170 17.16 7.58 -1.17
N HIS A 171 16.17 8.05 -0.41
CA HIS A 171 15.46 9.28 -0.71
C HIS A 171 16.30 10.54 -0.46
N LEU A 172 17.25 10.48 0.47
CA LEU A 172 18.16 11.57 0.82
C LEU A 172 19.51 11.50 0.12
N ALA A 173 19.77 10.43 -0.64
CA ALA A 173 21.05 10.22 -1.30
C ALA A 173 21.35 11.35 -2.30
N PRO A 174 22.57 11.89 -2.30
CA PRO A 174 22.95 12.96 -3.23
C PRO A 174 22.93 12.44 -4.68
N HIS A 175 22.73 13.35 -5.64
CA HIS A 175 22.48 12.99 -7.04
C HIS A 175 23.60 12.11 -7.65
N TRP A 176 24.84 12.28 -7.19
CA TRP A 176 26.01 11.51 -7.66
C TRP A 176 26.00 10.04 -7.22
N LEU A 177 25.26 9.68 -6.16
CA LEU A 177 25.03 8.29 -5.77
C LEU A 177 23.97 7.59 -6.62
N LEU A 178 23.04 8.35 -7.21
CA LEU A 178 21.86 7.80 -7.89
C LEU A 178 22.17 6.87 -9.08
N PRO A 179 23.25 7.06 -9.88
CA PRO A 179 23.65 6.09 -10.90
C PRO A 179 23.89 4.68 -10.31
N TYR A 180 24.48 4.61 -9.12
CA TYR A 180 24.82 3.36 -8.45
C TYR A 180 23.61 2.75 -7.73
N ILE A 181 22.89 3.53 -6.92
CA ILE A 181 21.82 3.01 -6.06
C ILE A 181 20.41 3.08 -6.69
N GLY A 182 20.26 3.79 -7.80
CA GLY A 182 18.99 4.05 -8.48
C GLY A 182 18.21 5.24 -7.91
N PRO A 183 17.44 5.96 -8.75
CA PRO A 183 16.61 7.04 -8.25
C PRO A 183 15.50 6.51 -7.33
N PRO A 184 15.01 7.34 -6.39
CA PRO A 184 13.95 6.92 -5.49
C PRO A 184 12.68 6.50 -6.24
N VAL A 185 12.01 5.47 -5.71
CA VAL A 185 10.74 4.96 -6.22
C VAL A 185 9.62 5.50 -5.34
N VAL A 186 8.58 6.05 -5.98
CA VAL A 186 7.41 6.64 -5.33
C VAL A 186 6.18 5.81 -5.67
N GLY A 187 5.22 5.72 -4.73
CA GLY A 187 3.99 4.95 -4.91
C GLY A 187 4.18 3.44 -4.86
N VAL A 188 3.37 2.72 -5.65
CA VAL A 188 3.35 1.25 -5.68
C VAL A 188 4.68 0.72 -6.21
N ARG A 189 5.33 -0.17 -5.45
CA ARG A 189 6.62 -0.78 -5.82
C ARG A 189 6.39 -2.09 -6.54
N LEU A 190 6.60 -2.11 -7.86
CA LEU A 190 6.64 -3.33 -8.65
C LEU A 190 7.97 -4.08 -8.43
N PRO A 191 8.04 -5.38 -8.79
CA PRO A 191 9.32 -6.09 -8.85
C PRO A 191 10.30 -5.35 -9.78
N ALA A 192 11.59 -5.30 -9.44
CA ALA A 192 12.63 -4.63 -10.25
C ALA A 192 12.44 -3.12 -10.51
N MET A 193 11.58 -2.43 -9.75
CA MET A 193 11.25 -1.02 -10.00
C MET A 193 12.45 -0.07 -9.98
N SER A 194 13.47 -0.35 -9.17
CA SER A 194 14.70 0.44 -9.14
C SER A 194 15.49 0.35 -10.45
N ALA A 195 15.46 -0.81 -11.12
CA ALA A 195 16.09 -0.99 -12.43
C ALA A 195 15.28 -0.28 -13.52
N MET A 196 13.94 -0.44 -13.51
CA MET A 196 13.06 0.32 -14.42
C MET A 196 13.28 1.83 -14.31
N ARG A 197 13.45 2.37 -13.09
CA ARG A 197 13.74 3.79 -12.88
C ARG A 197 15.12 4.25 -13.38
N LYS A 198 16.06 3.34 -13.62
CA LYS A 198 17.37 3.63 -14.22
C LYS A 198 17.32 3.57 -15.75
N GLU A 199 16.53 2.65 -16.29
CA GLU A 199 16.58 2.27 -17.71
C GLU A 199 15.44 2.86 -18.54
N MET A 200 14.34 3.28 -17.92
CA MET A 200 13.12 3.74 -18.60
C MET A 200 12.82 5.21 -18.32
N ASP A 201 12.06 5.85 -19.23
CA ASP A 201 11.51 7.18 -18.97
C ASP A 201 10.54 7.16 -17.78
N LEU A 202 10.43 8.28 -17.07
CA LEU A 202 9.54 8.38 -15.93
C LEU A 202 8.07 8.15 -16.32
N LEU A 203 7.62 8.58 -17.50
CA LEU A 203 6.26 8.32 -17.97
C LEU A 203 6.02 6.83 -18.17
N ASP A 204 6.97 6.09 -18.74
CA ASP A 204 6.84 4.64 -18.93
C ASP A 204 6.75 3.92 -17.58
N VAL A 205 7.55 4.34 -16.61
CA VAL A 205 7.47 3.80 -15.24
C VAL A 205 6.11 4.11 -14.61
N CYS A 206 5.60 5.32 -14.77
CA CYS A 206 4.27 5.71 -14.26
C CYS A 206 3.17 4.90 -14.96
N PHE A 207 3.28 4.69 -16.27
CA PHE A 207 2.37 3.85 -17.05
C PHE A 207 2.38 2.41 -16.55
N LEU A 208 3.55 1.82 -16.31
CA LEU A 208 3.66 0.46 -15.76
C LEU A 208 3.03 0.34 -14.38
N GLN A 209 3.14 1.35 -13.52
CA GLN A 209 2.44 1.37 -12.22
C GLN A 209 0.94 1.35 -12.40
N TRP A 210 0.39 2.26 -13.22
CA TRP A 210 -1.05 2.31 -13.47
C TRP A 210 -1.55 1.02 -14.12
N ARG A 211 -0.90 0.58 -15.20
CA ARG A 211 -1.26 -0.62 -15.96
C ARG A 211 -1.26 -1.85 -15.06
N SER A 212 -0.20 -2.06 -14.27
CA SER A 212 -0.12 -3.22 -13.38
C SER A 212 -1.22 -3.19 -12.32
N SER A 213 -1.48 -2.03 -11.72
CA SER A 213 -2.55 -1.87 -10.73
C SER A 213 -3.95 -2.17 -11.31
N VAL A 214 -4.21 -1.79 -12.56
CA VAL A 214 -5.51 -2.02 -13.20
C VAL A 214 -5.62 -3.45 -13.73
N GLU A 215 -4.65 -3.89 -14.54
CA GLU A 215 -4.72 -5.17 -15.23
C GLU A 215 -4.69 -6.35 -14.25
N TRP A 216 -3.84 -6.31 -13.21
CA TRP A 216 -3.76 -7.43 -12.27
C TRP A 216 -5.01 -7.54 -11.42
N ALA A 217 -5.60 -6.41 -11.02
CA ALA A 217 -6.87 -6.38 -10.32
C ALA A 217 -8.02 -6.91 -11.19
N CYS A 218 -8.08 -6.52 -12.47
CA CYS A 218 -9.06 -7.04 -13.43
C CYS A 218 -8.89 -8.55 -13.67
N GLN A 219 -7.66 -9.01 -13.89
CA GLN A 219 -7.35 -10.42 -14.12
C GLN A 219 -7.73 -11.27 -12.91
N PHE A 220 -7.33 -10.86 -11.70
CA PHE A 220 -7.68 -11.56 -10.47
C PHE A 220 -9.19 -11.53 -10.20
N GLY A 221 -9.84 -10.38 -10.37
CA GLY A 221 -11.27 -10.23 -10.18
C GLY A 221 -12.11 -11.18 -11.06
N ARG A 222 -11.69 -11.42 -12.31
CA ARG A 222 -12.34 -12.40 -13.21
C ARG A 222 -12.21 -13.85 -12.74
N SER A 223 -11.23 -14.15 -11.89
CA SER A 223 -11.03 -15.49 -11.33
C SER A 223 -11.80 -15.73 -10.02
N LEU A 224 -12.37 -14.68 -9.42
CA LEU A 224 -13.11 -14.79 -8.17
C LEU A 224 -14.52 -15.35 -8.40
N PRO A 225 -15.08 -16.11 -7.43
CA PRO A 225 -16.46 -16.55 -7.51
C PRO A 225 -17.44 -15.36 -7.36
N PRO A 226 -18.71 -15.51 -7.80
CA PRO A 226 -19.71 -14.45 -7.65
C PRO A 226 -19.86 -13.96 -6.21
N GLY A 227 -20.03 -12.63 -6.03
CA GLY A 227 -20.22 -11.99 -4.72
C GLY A 227 -18.93 -11.58 -4.00
N ARG A 228 -17.78 -11.67 -4.69
CA ARG A 228 -16.44 -11.33 -4.20
C ARG A 228 -15.87 -10.07 -4.85
#